data_AF-A0A349R031-F1
#
_entry.id   AF-A0A349R031-F1
#
_cell.length_a   1.000
_cell.length_b   1.000
_cell.length_c   1.000
_cell.angle_alpha   90.00
_cell.angle_beta   90.00
_cell.angle_gamma   90.00
#
_symmetry.space_group_name_H-M   'P 1'
#
loop_
_entity.id
_entity.type
_entity.pdbx_description
1 polymer ?
#
loop_
_entity_poly.entity_id
_entity_poly.type
_entity_poly.pdbx_seq_one_letter_code
_entity_poly.pdbx_strand_id
1 'polypeptide(L)'
;MKSIMKRNRITGVVILTVAFLFNIQGASAQFGGLLDKASKAVASKGSKMLGLDKLLKEPEAISTSFEDVNRKGEQMPDFQNTAVYKPLENLQKNGNDGYLLEAGYFEMTNKSYCLKAGTYAPSKGDGYMYAPTLGKKREVVIAILKSAEKHPEVAQSDIQMLLWTIIAKTKFIDYSGPVKETALKLLTAEQILHLEGGALGVLPFDVVQ
;
A
#
# COMPACT_ATOMS: atom_id res chain seq x y z
N MET A 1 35.43 2.88 -81.52
CA MET A 1 33.95 2.93 -81.50
C MET A 1 33.40 1.86 -80.53
N LYS A 2 33.46 2.11 -79.22
CA LYS A 2 32.92 1.22 -78.15
C LYS A 2 32.67 2.01 -76.84
N SER A 3 32.37 3.30 -77.00
CA SER A 3 31.74 4.14 -75.99
C SER A 3 30.25 4.18 -76.34
N ILE A 4 29.35 4.28 -75.36
CA ILE A 4 27.87 4.41 -75.46
C ILE A 4 27.03 3.14 -75.11
N MET A 5 27.60 1.99 -74.73
CA MET A 5 26.75 0.82 -74.31
C MET A 5 26.88 0.35 -72.86
N LYS A 6 27.80 0.89 -72.06
CA LYS A 6 27.94 0.52 -70.63
C LYS A 6 27.19 1.44 -69.66
N ARG A 7 26.80 2.64 -70.09
CA ARG A 7 26.22 3.65 -69.19
C ARG A 7 24.72 3.45 -68.92
N ASN A 8 23.99 2.75 -69.81
CA ASN A 8 22.56 2.46 -69.62
C ASN A 8 22.27 1.13 -68.88
N ARG A 9 23.27 0.26 -68.66
CA ARG A 9 23.10 -0.95 -67.83
C ARG A 9 23.33 -0.71 -66.34
N ILE A 10 24.07 0.34 -65.98
CA ILE A 10 24.34 0.69 -64.58
C ILE A 10 23.15 1.45 -63.97
N THR A 11 22.43 2.25 -64.77
CA THR A 11 21.24 2.98 -64.31
C THR A 11 20.02 2.07 -64.06
N GLY A 12 19.89 0.95 -64.78
CA GLY A 12 18.81 -0.03 -64.56
C GLY A 12 19.01 -0.92 -63.33
N VAL A 13 20.25 -1.22 -62.97
CA VAL A 13 20.58 -2.06 -61.80
C VAL A 13 20.42 -1.28 -60.50
N VAL A 14 20.76 0.01 -60.49
CA VAL A 14 20.60 0.87 -59.29
C VAL A 14 19.13 1.13 -58.95
N ILE A 15 18.24 1.21 -59.96
CA ILE A 15 16.80 1.40 -59.74
C ILE A 15 16.12 0.11 -59.21
N LEU A 16 16.62 -1.08 -59.56
CA LEU A 16 16.06 -2.34 -59.04
C LEU A 16 16.48 -2.65 -57.59
N THR A 17 17.66 -2.20 -57.15
CA THR A 17 18.11 -2.37 -55.75
C THR A 17 17.48 -1.38 -54.77
N VAL A 18 17.06 -0.19 -55.22
CA VAL A 18 16.35 0.77 -54.35
C VAL A 18 14.88 0.37 -54.15
N ALA A 19 14.27 -0.37 -55.08
CA ALA A 19 12.91 -0.90 -54.94
C ALA A 19 12.81 -2.11 -53.97
N PHE A 20 13.94 -2.77 -53.66
CA PHE A 20 13.97 -3.91 -52.71
C PHE A 20 14.20 -3.47 -51.25
N LEU A 21 14.64 -2.23 -51.02
CA LEU A 21 14.85 -1.66 -49.67
C LEU A 21 13.62 -0.94 -49.09
N PHE A 22 12.52 -0.87 -49.85
CA PHE A 22 11.23 -0.28 -49.40
C PHE A 22 10.13 -1.32 -49.10
N ASN A 23 10.45 -2.62 -49.00
CA ASN A 23 9.48 -3.68 -48.69
C ASN A 23 9.86 -4.56 -47.47
N ILE A 24 10.55 -4.00 -46.46
CA ILE A 24 10.81 -4.67 -45.17
C ILE A 24 10.02 -4.02 -44.02
N GLN A 25 8.86 -3.45 -44.31
CA GLN A 25 7.88 -3.03 -43.31
C GLN A 25 6.62 -3.88 -43.50
N GLY A 26 6.57 -5.03 -42.82
CA GLY A 26 5.36 -5.85 -42.76
C GLY A 26 5.56 -7.36 -42.80
N ALA A 27 6.46 -7.93 -42.00
CA ALA A 27 6.52 -9.39 -41.82
C ALA A 27 6.77 -9.83 -40.36
N SER A 28 6.53 -8.97 -39.37
CA SER A 28 6.53 -9.30 -37.94
C SER A 28 5.10 -9.38 -37.41
N ALA A 29 4.28 -10.29 -37.96
CA ALA A 29 2.92 -10.52 -37.45
C ALA A 29 2.46 -11.99 -37.43
N GLN A 30 3.15 -12.92 -38.11
CA GLN A 30 2.71 -14.31 -38.15
C GLN A 30 3.32 -15.20 -37.04
N PHE A 31 4.49 -14.87 -36.51
CA PHE A 31 5.06 -15.56 -35.33
C PHE A 31 4.79 -14.85 -33.99
N GLY A 32 4.44 -13.55 -34.02
CA GLY A 32 4.17 -12.78 -32.80
C GLY A 32 2.93 -13.27 -32.05
N GLY A 33 1.87 -13.65 -32.76
CA GLY A 33 0.64 -14.15 -32.12
C GLY A 33 0.78 -15.53 -31.47
N LEU A 34 1.69 -16.38 -31.97
CA LEU A 34 1.95 -17.70 -31.39
C LEU A 34 2.90 -17.60 -30.20
N LEU A 35 3.94 -16.77 -30.29
CA LEU A 35 4.90 -16.53 -29.22
C LEU A 35 4.26 -15.74 -28.06
N ASP A 36 3.36 -14.79 -28.35
CA ASP A 36 2.57 -14.07 -27.35
C ASP A 36 1.51 -14.97 -26.67
N LYS A 37 0.90 -15.91 -27.42
CA LYS A 37 0.01 -16.93 -26.82
C LYS A 37 0.79 -17.93 -25.97
N ALA A 38 1.96 -18.36 -26.42
CA ALA A 38 2.82 -19.27 -25.67
C ALA A 38 3.39 -18.61 -24.40
N SER A 39 3.85 -17.36 -24.48
CA SER A 39 4.35 -16.59 -23.33
C SER A 39 3.23 -16.30 -22.32
N LYS A 40 2.02 -15.94 -22.77
CA LYS A 40 0.84 -15.78 -21.89
C LYS A 40 0.39 -17.10 -21.27
N ALA A 41 0.46 -18.21 -22.00
CA ALA A 41 0.12 -19.53 -21.48
C ALA A 41 1.16 -20.03 -20.45
N VAL A 42 2.45 -19.76 -20.67
CA VAL A 42 3.54 -20.09 -19.74
C VAL A 42 3.53 -19.18 -18.52
N ALA A 43 3.27 -17.88 -18.68
CA ALA A 43 3.14 -16.94 -17.56
C ALA A 43 1.92 -17.23 -16.68
N SER A 44 0.77 -17.55 -17.29
CA SER A 44 -0.47 -17.85 -16.54
C SER A 44 -0.50 -19.24 -15.91
N LYS A 45 0.19 -20.24 -16.49
CA LYS A 45 0.42 -21.53 -15.82
C LYS A 45 1.53 -21.43 -14.77
N GLY A 46 2.57 -20.65 -15.03
CA GLY A 46 3.68 -20.41 -14.10
C GLY A 46 3.23 -19.67 -12.83
N SER A 47 2.39 -18.65 -12.95
CA SER A 47 1.85 -17.90 -11.80
C SER A 47 0.92 -18.76 -10.92
N LYS A 48 0.09 -19.61 -11.54
CA LYS A 48 -0.75 -20.59 -10.85
C LYS A 48 0.05 -21.70 -10.17
N MET A 49 1.09 -22.21 -10.84
CA MET A 49 1.91 -23.32 -10.34
C MET A 49 2.87 -22.87 -9.21
N LEU A 50 3.34 -21.62 -9.24
CA LEU A 50 4.19 -21.05 -8.20
C LEU A 50 3.40 -20.43 -7.04
N GLY A 51 2.06 -20.52 -7.05
CA GLY A 51 1.22 -19.92 -6.02
C GLY A 51 1.31 -18.38 -5.95
N LEU A 52 1.88 -17.72 -6.96
CA LEU A 52 2.03 -16.27 -7.02
C LEU A 52 0.67 -15.58 -7.06
N ASP A 53 -0.36 -16.24 -7.58
CA ASP A 53 -1.74 -15.78 -7.52
C ASP A 53 -2.28 -15.69 -6.07
N LYS A 54 -1.77 -16.51 -5.14
CA LYS A 54 -2.11 -16.44 -3.71
C LYS A 54 -1.26 -15.41 -2.99
N LEU A 55 0.01 -15.27 -3.37
CA LEU A 55 0.92 -14.25 -2.83
C LEU A 55 0.45 -12.83 -3.17
N LEU A 56 -0.05 -12.62 -4.39
CA LEU A 56 -0.65 -11.36 -4.85
C LEU A 56 -2.05 -11.10 -4.26
N LYS A 57 -2.71 -12.13 -3.72
CA LYS A 57 -4.04 -12.04 -3.09
C LYS A 57 -3.98 -12.12 -1.57
N GLU A 58 -2.80 -12.07 -0.96
CA GLU A 58 -2.74 -12.05 0.48
C GLU A 58 -3.47 -10.80 0.99
N PRO A 59 -4.51 -10.97 1.82
CA PRO A 59 -5.32 -9.85 2.28
C PRO A 59 -4.42 -8.80 2.93
N GLU A 60 -4.79 -7.54 2.73
CA GLU A 60 -4.04 -6.40 3.24
C GLU A 60 -3.86 -6.50 4.76
N ALA A 61 -2.72 -6.02 5.25
CA ALA A 61 -2.47 -5.97 6.69
C ALA A 61 -3.54 -5.12 7.39
N ILE A 62 -3.86 -3.98 6.79
CA ILE A 62 -4.97 -3.08 7.13
C ILE A 62 -5.74 -2.77 5.85
N SER A 63 -7.06 -2.92 5.87
CA SER A 63 -7.90 -2.89 4.65
C SER A 63 -9.02 -1.85 4.69
N THR A 64 -8.93 -0.85 5.57
CA THR A 64 -9.96 0.19 5.70
C THR A 64 -9.91 1.21 4.55
N SER A 65 -11.07 1.73 4.16
CA SER A 65 -11.26 2.56 2.96
C SER A 65 -12.35 3.61 3.15
N PHE A 66 -12.52 4.50 2.15
CA PHE A 66 -13.59 5.51 2.17
C PHE A 66 -14.98 4.86 2.05
N GLU A 67 -15.06 3.70 1.41
CA GLU A 67 -16.27 2.90 1.28
C GLU A 67 -16.73 2.33 2.63
N ASP A 68 -15.82 2.19 3.60
CA ASP A 68 -16.11 1.71 4.96
C ASP A 68 -16.59 2.83 5.91
N VAL A 69 -16.63 4.07 5.44
CA VAL A 69 -17.03 5.24 6.25
C VAL A 69 -18.52 5.16 6.58
N ASN A 70 -18.85 5.31 7.86
CA ASN A 70 -20.23 5.50 8.28
C ASN A 70 -20.65 6.97 8.05
N ARG A 71 -21.39 7.22 6.97
CA ARG A 71 -21.88 8.56 6.58
C ARG A 71 -23.17 8.98 7.28
N LYS A 72 -23.72 8.16 8.19
CA LYS A 72 -24.95 8.51 8.90
C LYS A 72 -24.71 9.77 9.75
N GLY A 73 -25.49 10.81 9.48
CA GLY A 73 -25.40 12.09 10.21
C GLY A 73 -24.35 13.06 9.65
N GLU A 74 -23.83 12.82 8.45
CA GLU A 74 -23.00 13.77 7.70
C GLU A 74 -23.65 15.17 7.67
N GLN A 75 -22.82 16.19 7.90
CA GLN A 75 -23.22 17.58 7.93
C GLN A 75 -22.41 18.37 6.90
N MET A 76 -22.95 19.51 6.48
CA MET A 76 -22.23 20.46 5.62
C MET A 76 -21.07 21.12 6.39
N PRO A 77 -20.01 21.61 5.70
CA PRO A 77 -18.85 22.22 6.36
C PRO A 77 -19.17 23.44 7.25
N ASP A 78 -20.30 24.09 7.04
CA ASP A 78 -20.77 25.25 7.82
C ASP A 78 -21.57 24.85 9.08
N PHE A 79 -21.82 23.55 9.29
CA PHE A 79 -22.54 23.06 10.45
C PHE A 79 -21.85 23.50 11.75
N GLN A 80 -22.58 24.28 12.55
CA GLN A 80 -22.14 24.75 13.88
C GLN A 80 -20.86 25.58 13.85
N ASN A 81 -20.57 26.26 12.72
CA ASN A 81 -19.40 27.15 12.57
C ASN A 81 -19.39 28.37 13.52
N THR A 82 -20.48 28.63 14.23
CA THR A 82 -20.63 29.68 15.25
C THR A 82 -20.70 29.12 16.68
N ALA A 83 -20.59 27.81 16.84
CA ALA A 83 -20.59 27.19 18.15
C ALA A 83 -19.33 27.55 18.95
N VAL A 84 -19.47 27.54 20.28
CA VAL A 84 -18.34 27.61 21.21
C VAL A 84 -17.95 26.18 21.58
N TYR A 85 -16.74 25.79 21.18
CA TYR A 85 -16.19 24.47 21.45
C TYR A 85 -15.48 24.46 22.80
N LYS A 86 -15.70 23.40 23.58
CA LYS A 86 -14.97 23.13 24.81
C LYS A 86 -13.88 22.10 24.53
N PRO A 87 -12.67 22.24 25.08
CA PRO A 87 -11.65 21.19 24.95
C PRO A 87 -12.15 19.87 25.57
N LEU A 88 -12.12 18.78 24.81
CA LEU A 88 -12.61 17.47 25.26
C LEU A 88 -11.80 16.96 26.46
N GLU A 89 -10.51 17.26 26.48
CA GLU A 89 -9.58 16.92 27.58
C GLU A 89 -9.97 17.52 28.94
N ASN A 90 -10.81 18.57 28.96
CA ASN A 90 -11.30 19.18 30.20
C ASN A 90 -12.52 18.45 30.78
N LEU A 91 -13.09 17.49 30.05
CA LEU A 91 -14.23 16.72 30.55
C LEU A 91 -13.81 15.71 31.61
N GLN A 92 -14.77 15.33 32.46
CA GLN A 92 -14.58 14.24 33.40
C GLN A 92 -14.21 12.96 32.65
N LYS A 93 -13.12 12.30 33.07
CA LYS A 93 -12.74 10.98 32.54
C LYS A 93 -13.76 9.92 32.92
N ASN A 94 -14.07 9.03 31.99
CA ASN A 94 -14.85 7.82 32.21
C ASN A 94 -13.92 6.60 32.14
N GLY A 95 -13.31 6.26 33.28
CA GLY A 95 -12.25 5.25 33.33
C GLY A 95 -10.96 5.72 32.63
N ASN A 96 -10.21 4.78 32.07
CA ASN A 96 -8.90 5.06 31.46
C ASN A 96 -8.98 5.54 30.00
N ASP A 97 -10.03 5.16 29.27
CA ASP A 97 -10.08 5.26 27.80
C ASP A 97 -11.26 6.14 27.31
N GLY A 98 -11.84 6.99 28.17
CA GLY A 98 -13.05 7.74 27.79
C GLY A 98 -13.29 9.04 28.55
N TYR A 99 -14.27 9.80 28.06
CA TYR A 99 -14.79 11.02 28.66
C TYR A 99 -16.30 10.91 28.87
N LEU A 100 -16.80 11.49 29.95
CA LEU A 100 -18.23 11.66 30.18
C LEU A 100 -18.70 12.91 29.41
N LEU A 101 -19.47 12.67 28.34
CA LEU A 101 -19.99 13.76 27.52
C LEU A 101 -21.16 14.47 28.21
N GLU A 102 -21.14 15.80 28.16
CA GLU A 102 -22.28 16.66 28.45
C GLU A 102 -22.85 17.25 27.15
N ALA A 103 -24.02 17.87 27.19
CA ALA A 103 -24.56 18.54 26.01
C ALA A 103 -23.67 19.73 25.60
N GLY A 104 -23.20 19.76 24.36
CA GLY A 104 -22.36 20.83 23.86
C GLY A 104 -21.52 20.45 22.64
N TYR A 105 -20.58 21.32 22.30
CA TYR A 105 -19.60 21.13 21.23
C TYR A 105 -18.22 20.95 21.83
N PHE A 106 -17.47 19.98 21.30
CA PHE A 106 -16.16 19.62 21.82
C PHE A 106 -15.11 19.60 20.72
N GLU A 107 -13.91 20.03 21.06
CA GLU A 107 -12.74 19.95 20.19
C GLU A 107 -11.60 19.21 20.89
N MET A 108 -10.70 18.63 20.11
CA MET A 108 -9.49 17.99 20.65
C MET A 108 -8.37 18.04 19.61
N THR A 109 -7.14 17.97 20.07
CA THR A 109 -5.97 17.80 19.20
C THR A 109 -5.44 16.38 19.34
N ASN A 110 -5.46 15.61 18.25
CA ASN A 110 -5.00 14.22 18.22
C ASN A 110 -3.78 14.06 17.31
N LYS A 111 -2.89 13.13 17.69
CA LYS A 111 -1.90 12.60 16.75
C LYS A 111 -2.62 11.69 15.76
N SER A 112 -2.36 11.89 14.46
CA SER A 112 -2.85 11.03 13.39
C SER A 112 -1.70 10.29 12.73
N TYR A 113 -2.02 9.15 12.13
CA TYR A 113 -1.05 8.30 11.44
C TYR A 113 -1.63 7.82 10.11
N CYS A 114 -0.84 7.93 9.04
CA CYS A 114 -1.22 7.47 7.72
C CYS A 114 -1.14 5.94 7.64
N LEU A 115 -2.25 5.27 7.33
CA LEU A 115 -2.29 3.82 7.16
C LEU A 115 -2.20 3.38 5.69
N LYS A 116 -2.07 4.32 4.75
CA LYS A 116 -1.79 4.06 3.34
C LYS A 116 -0.54 4.84 2.94
N ALA A 117 0.52 4.11 2.59
CA ALA A 117 1.74 4.72 2.08
C ALA A 117 1.55 5.16 0.62
N GLY A 118 2.14 6.30 0.24
CA GLY A 118 2.10 6.80 -1.14
C GLY A 118 0.78 7.46 -1.57
N THR A 119 -0.13 7.72 -0.64
CA THR A 119 -1.35 8.50 -0.89
C THR A 119 -1.20 9.93 -0.39
N TYR A 120 -2.13 10.81 -0.77
CA TYR A 120 -2.15 12.19 -0.29
C TYR A 120 -2.24 12.25 1.23
N ALA A 121 -1.37 13.03 1.83
CA ALA A 121 -1.46 13.37 3.24
C ALA A 121 -2.67 14.29 3.46
N PRO A 122 -3.31 14.22 4.63
CA PRO A 122 -4.41 15.12 4.93
C PRO A 122 -3.96 16.58 4.98
N SER A 123 -4.86 17.48 4.61
CA SER A 123 -4.64 18.92 4.50
C SER A 123 -5.50 19.72 5.49
N LYS A 124 -5.18 21.00 5.66
CA LYS A 124 -5.95 21.89 6.54
C LYS A 124 -7.34 22.12 5.95
N GLY A 125 -8.37 21.86 6.76
CA GLY A 125 -9.77 22.07 6.36
C GLY A 125 -10.46 20.80 5.85
N ASP A 126 -9.76 19.67 5.77
CA ASP A 126 -10.38 18.39 5.44
C ASP A 126 -11.35 17.96 6.55
N GLY A 127 -12.53 17.50 6.14
CA GLY A 127 -13.49 16.83 7.02
C GLY A 127 -13.13 15.35 7.17
N TYR A 128 -13.23 14.82 8.38
CA TYR A 128 -12.99 13.41 8.65
C TYR A 128 -14.25 12.74 9.15
N MET A 129 -14.43 11.49 8.74
CA MET A 129 -15.46 10.61 9.27
C MET A 129 -14.84 9.32 9.77
N TYR A 130 -15.54 8.70 10.70
CA TYR A 130 -15.11 7.43 11.26
C TYR A 130 -15.25 6.31 10.23
N ALA A 131 -14.12 5.64 9.96
CA ALA A 131 -14.05 4.35 9.30
C ALA A 131 -13.47 3.33 10.30
N PRO A 132 -14.04 2.12 10.41
CA PRO A 132 -13.50 1.09 11.28
C PRO A 132 -12.12 0.63 10.80
N THR A 133 -11.24 0.27 11.72
CA THR A 133 -9.96 -0.38 11.37
C THR A 133 -10.22 -1.84 11.01
N LEU A 134 -9.96 -2.20 9.75
CA LEU A 134 -10.18 -3.55 9.21
C LEU A 134 -8.85 -4.21 8.81
N GLY A 135 -8.87 -5.52 8.59
CA GLY A 135 -7.71 -6.29 8.12
C GLY A 135 -7.11 -7.23 9.16
N LYS A 136 -6.14 -8.05 8.73
CA LYS A 136 -5.53 -9.11 9.56
C LYS A 136 -4.71 -8.56 10.73
N LYS A 137 -4.13 -7.38 10.59
CA LYS A 137 -3.27 -6.74 11.60
C LYS A 137 -3.99 -5.63 12.37
N ARG A 138 -5.34 -5.59 12.33
CA ARG A 138 -6.13 -4.55 13.03
C ARG A 138 -5.81 -4.46 14.52
N GLU A 139 -5.70 -5.61 15.20
CA GLU A 139 -5.57 -5.65 16.66
C GLU A 139 -4.22 -5.09 17.12
N VAL A 140 -3.14 -5.44 16.40
CA VAL A 140 -1.81 -4.93 16.71
C VAL A 140 -1.70 -3.43 16.38
N VAL A 141 -2.34 -2.96 15.32
CA VAL A 141 -2.38 -1.51 15.01
C VAL A 141 -3.14 -0.75 16.10
N ILE A 142 -4.31 -1.23 16.53
CA ILE A 142 -5.05 -0.62 17.64
C ILE A 142 -4.23 -0.64 18.93
N ALA A 143 -3.51 -1.73 19.21
CA ALA A 143 -2.62 -1.83 20.37
C ALA A 143 -1.49 -0.80 20.33
N ILE A 144 -0.85 -0.59 19.17
CA ILE A 144 0.19 0.45 18.99
C ILE A 144 -0.38 1.83 19.31
N LEU A 145 -1.56 2.16 18.77
CA LEU A 145 -2.18 3.48 18.98
C LEU A 145 -2.53 3.72 20.45
N LYS A 146 -3.10 2.71 21.13
CA LYS A 146 -3.39 2.78 22.58
C LYS A 146 -2.13 2.86 23.43
N SER A 147 -1.09 2.13 23.05
CA SER A 147 0.19 2.15 23.75
C SER A 147 0.90 3.49 23.59
N ALA A 148 0.88 4.07 22.38
CA ALA A 148 1.48 5.37 22.09
C ALA A 148 0.94 6.53 22.95
N GLU A 149 -0.31 6.47 23.40
CA GLU A 149 -0.87 7.44 24.35
C GLU A 149 -0.12 7.46 25.69
N LYS A 150 0.37 6.28 26.12
CA LYS A 150 1.09 6.08 27.38
C LYS A 150 2.60 6.25 27.24
N HIS A 151 3.09 6.41 26.01
CA HIS A 151 4.51 6.51 25.66
C HIS A 151 4.81 7.82 24.92
N PRO A 152 4.61 9.00 25.54
CA PRO A 152 4.82 10.30 24.91
C PRO A 152 6.28 10.56 24.50
N GLU A 153 7.23 9.82 25.08
CA GLU A 153 8.65 9.85 24.75
C GLU A 153 8.96 9.26 23.36
N VAL A 154 8.05 8.45 22.81
CA VAL A 154 8.21 7.88 21.46
C VAL A 154 7.75 8.90 20.43
N ALA A 155 8.64 9.27 19.52
CA ALA A 155 8.35 10.25 18.49
C ALA A 155 7.24 9.76 17.53
N GLN A 156 6.38 10.69 17.09
CA GLN A 156 5.29 10.37 16.17
C GLN A 156 5.81 9.79 14.84
N SER A 157 6.97 10.26 14.36
CA SER A 157 7.64 9.72 13.18
C SER A 157 8.00 8.24 13.33
N ASP A 158 8.44 7.83 14.52
CA ASP A 158 8.89 6.46 14.76
C ASP A 158 7.70 5.50 14.80
N ILE A 159 6.59 5.94 15.40
CA ILE A 159 5.31 5.23 15.38
C ILE A 159 4.80 5.10 13.94
N GLN A 160 4.86 6.18 13.15
CA GLN A 160 4.48 6.17 11.74
C GLN A 160 5.30 5.16 10.93
N MET A 161 6.61 5.09 11.16
CA MET A 161 7.50 4.12 10.52
C MET A 161 7.15 2.69 10.91
N LEU A 162 6.91 2.42 12.19
CA LEU A 162 6.46 1.10 12.66
C LEU A 162 5.15 0.67 11.97
N LEU A 163 4.16 1.56 11.90
CA LEU A 163 2.89 1.27 11.23
C LEU A 163 3.10 0.94 9.75
N TRP A 164 3.92 1.71 9.03
CA TRP A 164 4.22 1.42 7.63
C TRP A 164 4.98 0.11 7.43
N THR A 165 5.92 -0.23 8.32
CA THR A 165 6.62 -1.51 8.27
C THR A 165 5.66 -2.70 8.45
N ILE A 166 4.67 -2.59 9.34
CA ILE A 166 3.61 -3.59 9.53
C ILE A 166 2.72 -3.69 8.28
N ILE A 167 2.33 -2.55 7.71
CA ILE A 167 1.51 -2.49 6.48
C ILE A 167 2.23 -3.12 5.30
N ALA A 168 3.55 -2.89 5.20
CA ALA A 168 4.43 -3.51 4.22
C ALA A 168 4.67 -5.01 4.47
N LYS A 169 4.08 -5.60 5.51
CA LYS A 169 4.20 -7.02 5.87
C LYS A 169 5.65 -7.47 6.05
N THR A 170 6.52 -6.56 6.49
CA THR A 170 7.91 -6.91 6.81
C THR A 170 7.90 -7.84 8.03
N LYS A 171 8.78 -8.83 8.06
CA LYS A 171 8.96 -9.69 9.25
C LYS A 171 9.70 -8.91 10.32
N PHE A 172 9.36 -9.13 11.58
CA PHE A 172 9.98 -8.45 12.72
C PHE A 172 11.50 -8.59 12.72
N ILE A 173 12.01 -9.76 12.31
CA ILE A 173 13.46 -10.01 12.22
C ILE A 173 14.16 -9.09 11.21
N ASP A 174 13.44 -8.62 10.20
CA ASP A 174 13.93 -7.76 9.13
C ASP A 174 13.71 -6.26 9.42
N TYR A 175 13.12 -5.90 10.56
CA TYR A 175 12.94 -4.49 10.94
C TYR A 175 14.30 -3.82 11.16
N SER A 176 14.39 -2.55 10.78
CA SER A 176 15.55 -1.72 11.11
C SER A 176 15.66 -1.54 12.63
N GLY A 177 16.86 -1.25 13.13
CA GLY A 177 17.12 -1.08 14.57
C GLY A 177 16.14 -0.12 15.27
N PRO A 178 15.95 1.11 14.76
CA PRO A 178 14.99 2.06 15.35
C PRO A 178 13.56 1.53 15.35
N VAL A 179 13.10 0.91 14.26
CA VAL A 179 11.72 0.37 14.18
C VAL A 179 11.52 -0.80 15.14
N LYS A 180 12.54 -1.66 15.33
CA LYS A 180 12.52 -2.71 16.37
C LYS A 180 12.40 -2.11 17.77
N GLU A 181 13.19 -1.09 18.06
CA GLU A 181 13.15 -0.42 19.37
C GLU A 181 11.76 0.17 19.66
N THR A 182 11.16 0.86 18.68
CA THR A 182 9.80 1.38 18.78
C THR A 182 8.78 0.25 19.01
N ALA A 183 8.88 -0.85 18.27
CA ALA A 183 8.00 -2.00 18.46
C ALA A 183 8.13 -2.60 19.86
N LEU A 184 9.35 -2.77 20.35
CA LEU A 184 9.62 -3.32 21.69
C LEU A 184 9.16 -2.41 22.83
N LYS A 185 9.13 -1.09 22.62
CA LYS A 185 8.55 -0.14 23.59
C LYS A 185 7.03 -0.23 23.64
N LEU A 186 6.38 -0.39 22.48
CA LEU A 186 4.93 -0.23 22.37
C LEU A 186 4.14 -1.54 22.43
N LEU A 187 4.77 -2.68 22.13
CA LEU A 187 4.09 -3.97 22.00
C LEU A 187 4.55 -4.99 23.04
N THR A 188 3.63 -5.85 23.45
CA THR A 188 3.97 -7.03 24.25
C THR A 188 4.61 -8.13 23.40
N ALA A 189 5.29 -9.08 24.04
CA ALA A 189 5.86 -10.24 23.35
C ALA A 189 4.80 -11.05 22.57
N GLU A 190 3.59 -11.17 23.11
CA GLU A 190 2.46 -11.82 22.42
C GLU A 190 2.04 -11.06 21.16
N GLN A 191 1.98 -9.73 21.24
CA GLN A 191 1.62 -8.88 20.09
C GLN A 191 2.70 -8.93 19.01
N ILE A 192 3.98 -9.01 19.39
CA ILE A 192 5.08 -9.22 18.44
C ILE A 192 4.98 -10.62 17.80
N LEU A 193 4.65 -11.66 18.57
CA LEU A 193 4.40 -12.98 18.00
C LEU A 193 3.23 -12.98 16.99
N HIS A 194 2.18 -12.21 17.27
CA HIS A 194 1.08 -12.01 16.32
C HIS A 194 1.48 -11.23 15.06
N LEU A 195 2.53 -10.38 15.11
CA LEU A 195 3.12 -9.78 13.91
C LEU A 195 3.72 -10.84 12.99
N GLU A 196 4.32 -11.89 13.54
CA GLU A 196 4.90 -13.00 12.76
C GLU A 196 3.86 -13.99 12.22
N GLY A 197 2.58 -13.87 12.61
CA GLY A 197 1.53 -14.82 12.23
C GLY A 197 1.25 -15.89 13.30
N GLY A 198 1.62 -15.62 14.55
CA GLY A 198 1.44 -16.53 15.67
C GLY A 198 2.50 -17.63 15.72
N ALA A 199 2.23 -18.69 16.48
CA ALA A 199 3.18 -19.80 16.66
C ALA A 199 3.63 -20.44 15.33
N LEU A 200 2.74 -20.50 14.32
CA LEU A 200 3.03 -21.05 13.00
C LEU A 200 4.01 -20.19 12.18
N GLY A 201 4.14 -18.90 12.48
CA GLY A 201 5.07 -18.00 11.79
C GLY A 201 6.51 -18.09 12.29
N VAL A 202 6.71 -18.69 13.47
CA VAL A 202 8.02 -18.82 14.14
C VAL A 202 8.61 -20.23 13.99
N LEU A 203 7.82 -21.20 13.52
CA LEU A 203 8.34 -22.55 13.28
C LEU A 203 9.28 -22.54 12.07
N PRO A 204 10.52 -23.03 12.20
CA PRO A 204 11.35 -23.30 11.04
C PRO A 204 10.62 -24.34 10.18
N PHE A 205 10.50 -24.08 8.88
CA PHE A 205 9.89 -25.01 7.92
C PHE A 205 10.61 -26.37 7.85
N ASP A 206 11.76 -26.48 8.52
CA ASP A 206 12.57 -27.69 8.64
C ASP A 206 11.96 -28.77 9.55
N VAL A 207 10.85 -28.50 10.25
CA VAL A 207 10.21 -29.46 11.18
C VAL A 207 8.91 -30.07 10.63
N VAL A 208 8.51 -29.70 9.42
CA VAL A 208 7.36 -30.32 8.73
C VAL A 208 7.88 -31.23 7.63
N GLN A 209 8.39 -32.39 8.02
CA GLN A 209 8.64 -33.54 7.13
C GLN A 209 7.54 -34.59 7.32
#